data_AF-A0A965XSQ9-F1
#
_entry.id   AF-A0A965XSQ9-F1
#
_cell.length_a   1.000
_cell.length_b   1.000
_cell.length_c   1.000
_cell.angle_alpha   90.00
_cell.angle_beta   90.00
_cell.angle_gamma   90.00
#
_symmetry.space_group_name_H-M   'P 1'
#
loop_
_entity.id
_entity.type
_entity.pdbx_description
1 polymer ?
#
loop_
_entity_poly.entity_id
_entity_poly.type
_entity_poly.pdbx_seq_one_letter_code
_entity_poly.pdbx_strand_id
1 'polypeptide(L)'
;MGLNTVTLSGLLYTLKRQSTTGMTWRTPGAPLRPGSLYVQAERADTGTMITGTADVDGVISGTGVEGHVNASTGVVTVHFGEWVDGEDWTEASWYDPSLENEAGQVFRPLPVLADTVKYNCVVYSYLPLDADLIGLDPVRLPQDGRVPVFRKGDIAVVHHTDIDVLPNPLTAGHTATLSRGALSWVDLHDKNGLWVPSAGLYTVDLAAGTMAFADPLPDLAAYEQPFQVRHRREDMVLLGDVSINGTISAVAPLTHDYPADESLVSTVLPIGDLQAGTENEFTQATWTSVWSDSRVGSGTTAQFNLVQYPVEVTNKGAIGERWAVIFTGSDAFNIVGETVGIIATGYTSQDMAPVNPATGVPYFFLDHRGWGTGWSSGNVLRFNTRAAHYPVWVVRTTLQGPETEAEDSFTIQIRGDAN
;
A
#
# COMPACT_ATOMS: atom_id res chain seq x y z
N MET A 1 -27.79 -72.59 -61.03
CA MET A 1 -27.32 -71.19 -61.05
C MET A 1 -28.09 -70.44 -59.96
N GLY A 2 -27.46 -70.22 -58.79
CA GLY A 2 -28.09 -69.45 -57.72
C GLY A 2 -27.97 -67.96 -58.02
N LEU A 3 -29.11 -67.27 -58.18
CA LEU A 3 -29.17 -65.81 -58.24
C LEU A 3 -28.98 -65.28 -56.81
N ASN A 4 -27.81 -64.75 -56.52
CA ASN A 4 -27.55 -64.05 -55.26
C ASN A 4 -28.19 -62.65 -55.33
N THR A 5 -29.36 -62.50 -54.73
CA THR A 5 -30.02 -61.20 -54.56
C THR A 5 -29.39 -60.48 -53.36
N VAL A 6 -28.70 -59.37 -53.61
CA VAL A 6 -28.17 -58.50 -52.56
C VAL A 6 -29.27 -57.52 -52.13
N THR A 7 -29.70 -57.59 -50.87
CA THR A 7 -30.63 -56.64 -50.27
C THR A 7 -29.88 -55.66 -49.36
N LEU A 8 -30.00 -54.37 -49.67
CA LEU A 8 -29.42 -53.28 -48.89
C LEU A 8 -30.28 -53.03 -47.63
N SER A 9 -29.77 -53.37 -46.45
CA SER A 9 -30.50 -53.23 -45.17
C SER A 9 -30.44 -51.82 -44.54
N GLY A 10 -29.54 -50.95 -45.01
CA GLY A 10 -29.41 -49.59 -44.50
C GLY A 10 -28.11 -48.92 -44.97
N LEU A 11 -28.13 -47.59 -45.01
CA LEU A 11 -26.98 -46.73 -45.32
C LEU A 11 -26.79 -45.75 -44.18
N LEU A 12 -25.55 -45.59 -43.71
CA LEU A 12 -25.18 -44.44 -42.90
C LEU A 12 -25.07 -43.24 -43.86
N TYR A 13 -26.04 -42.33 -43.82
CA TYR A 13 -25.93 -41.06 -44.53
C TYR A 13 -25.39 -40.01 -43.57
N THR A 14 -24.37 -39.29 -43.99
CA THR A 14 -23.96 -38.04 -43.34
C THR A 14 -24.41 -36.89 -44.22
N LEU A 15 -24.85 -35.78 -43.61
CA LEU A 15 -25.08 -34.56 -44.38
C LEU A 15 -23.77 -34.20 -45.08
N LYS A 16 -23.86 -33.84 -46.37
CA LYS A 16 -22.68 -33.47 -47.18
C LYS A 16 -21.88 -32.42 -46.39
N ARG A 17 -20.68 -32.79 -45.92
CA ARG A 17 -19.77 -31.86 -45.24
C ARG A 17 -19.53 -30.68 -46.17
N GLN A 18 -19.78 -29.48 -45.68
CA GLN A 18 -19.60 -28.26 -46.46
C GLN A 18 -18.11 -27.93 -46.46
N SER A 19 -17.55 -27.76 -47.66
CA SER A 19 -16.19 -27.26 -47.83
C SER A 19 -16.23 -25.75 -48.05
N THR A 20 -15.33 -25.01 -47.42
CA THR A 20 -15.14 -23.57 -47.64
C THR A 20 -13.69 -23.25 -47.98
N THR A 21 -13.46 -22.15 -48.68
CA THR A 21 -12.12 -21.64 -49.03
C THR A 21 -11.80 -20.34 -48.28
N GLY A 22 -12.74 -19.81 -47.51
CA GLY A 22 -12.53 -18.66 -46.64
C GLY A 22 -13.62 -18.51 -45.59
N MET A 23 -13.33 -17.74 -44.54
CA MET A 23 -14.27 -17.48 -43.46
C MET A 23 -13.99 -16.12 -42.81
N THR A 24 -15.05 -15.42 -42.43
CA THR A 24 -15.00 -14.19 -41.63
C THR A 24 -15.87 -14.34 -40.41
N TRP A 25 -15.34 -14.02 -39.22
CA TRP A 25 -16.08 -14.08 -37.97
C TRP A 25 -15.65 -12.97 -36.99
N ARG A 26 -16.37 -12.85 -35.88
CA ARG A 26 -16.01 -12.00 -34.74
C ARG A 26 -15.61 -12.86 -33.55
N THR A 27 -14.56 -12.46 -32.85
CA THR A 27 -14.16 -13.07 -31.58
C THR A 27 -15.15 -12.75 -30.45
N PRO A 28 -15.14 -13.51 -29.35
CA PRO A 28 -16.08 -13.31 -28.24
C PRO A 28 -15.89 -11.99 -27.47
N GLY A 29 -14.77 -11.31 -27.69
CA GLY A 29 -14.49 -9.98 -27.14
C GLY A 29 -13.37 -9.27 -27.89
N ALA A 30 -13.21 -7.98 -27.59
CA ALA A 30 -12.20 -7.10 -28.12
C ALA A 30 -11.81 -6.05 -27.04
N PRO A 31 -10.57 -5.52 -27.04
CA PRO A 31 -9.48 -5.81 -27.98
C PRO A 31 -8.77 -7.14 -27.68
N LEU A 32 -8.18 -7.76 -28.70
CA LEU A 32 -7.35 -8.97 -28.59
C LEU A 32 -5.90 -8.60 -28.24
N ARG A 33 -5.19 -9.50 -27.55
CA ARG A 33 -3.73 -9.42 -27.43
C ARG A 33 -3.10 -9.61 -28.83
N PRO A 34 -2.29 -8.66 -29.33
CA PRO A 34 -1.58 -8.82 -30.60
C PRO A 34 -0.76 -10.12 -30.62
N GLY A 35 -0.75 -10.82 -31.75
CA GLY A 35 -0.04 -12.09 -31.92
C GLY A 35 -0.63 -13.30 -31.19
N SER A 36 -1.84 -13.20 -30.61
CA SER A 36 -2.44 -14.29 -29.81
C SER A 36 -3.43 -15.18 -30.55
N LEU A 37 -3.84 -14.80 -31.76
CA LEU A 37 -4.82 -15.56 -32.54
C LEU A 37 -4.13 -16.73 -33.26
N TYR A 38 -4.66 -17.93 -33.05
CA TYR A 38 -4.29 -19.13 -33.81
C TYR A 38 -5.54 -19.80 -34.37
N VAL A 39 -5.43 -20.31 -35.60
CA VAL A 39 -6.52 -20.94 -36.36
C VAL A 39 -6.03 -22.28 -36.89
N GLN A 40 -6.90 -23.29 -36.83
CA GLN A 40 -6.65 -24.60 -37.44
C GLN A 40 -7.88 -25.09 -38.22
N ALA A 41 -7.65 -25.80 -39.32
CA ALA A 41 -8.69 -26.40 -40.16
C ALA A 41 -8.18 -27.66 -40.87
N GLU A 42 -9.06 -28.58 -41.22
CA GLU A 42 -8.73 -29.81 -41.96
C GLU A 42 -9.05 -29.65 -43.45
N ARG A 43 -8.12 -30.01 -44.34
CA ARG A 43 -8.33 -30.00 -45.79
C ARG A 43 -9.38 -31.02 -46.22
N ALA A 44 -10.30 -30.59 -47.08
CA ALA A 44 -11.39 -31.42 -47.59
C ALA A 44 -10.94 -32.50 -48.59
N ASP A 45 -9.77 -32.35 -49.21
CA ASP A 45 -9.24 -33.27 -50.22
C ASP A 45 -8.31 -34.35 -49.64
N THR A 46 -7.44 -33.95 -48.70
CA THR A 46 -6.33 -34.78 -48.18
C THR A 46 -6.47 -35.12 -46.70
N GLY A 47 -7.38 -34.47 -45.97
CA GLY A 47 -7.52 -34.63 -44.51
C GLY A 47 -6.35 -34.07 -43.70
N THR A 48 -5.46 -33.29 -44.33
CA THR A 48 -4.29 -32.70 -43.64
C THR A 48 -4.69 -31.45 -42.86
N MET A 49 -4.06 -31.24 -41.71
CA MET A 49 -4.29 -30.06 -40.87
C MET A 49 -3.53 -28.85 -41.41
N ILE A 50 -4.24 -27.75 -41.62
CA ILE A 50 -3.72 -26.42 -41.89
C ILE A 50 -3.78 -25.62 -40.59
N THR A 51 -2.71 -24.86 -40.31
CA THR A 51 -2.61 -24.02 -39.12
C THR A 51 -2.07 -22.64 -39.50
N GLY A 52 -2.67 -21.58 -38.95
CA GLY A 52 -2.23 -20.21 -39.16
C GLY A 52 -2.15 -19.45 -37.84
N THR A 53 -1.12 -18.63 -37.69
CA THR A 53 -0.89 -17.80 -36.50
C THR A 53 -0.86 -16.34 -36.92
N ALA A 54 -1.54 -15.49 -36.14
CA ALA A 54 -1.45 -14.05 -36.32
C ALA A 54 -0.15 -13.50 -35.73
N ASP A 55 0.46 -12.52 -36.41
CA ASP A 55 1.56 -11.73 -35.87
C ASP A 55 1.07 -10.51 -35.08
N VAL A 56 1.99 -9.61 -34.72
CA VAL A 56 1.71 -8.39 -33.95
C VAL A 56 0.89 -7.37 -34.76
N ASP A 57 1.06 -7.37 -36.08
CA ASP A 57 0.33 -6.49 -37.01
C ASP A 57 -1.04 -7.07 -37.43
N GLY A 58 -1.36 -8.28 -36.94
CA GLY A 58 -2.61 -8.97 -37.18
C GLY A 58 -2.62 -9.76 -38.48
N VAL A 59 -1.49 -9.95 -39.16
CA VAL A 59 -1.41 -10.79 -40.36
C VAL A 59 -1.36 -12.25 -39.95
N ILE A 60 -2.31 -13.05 -40.47
CA ILE A 60 -2.37 -14.50 -40.24
C ILE A 60 -1.58 -15.18 -41.34
N SER A 61 -0.56 -15.94 -40.96
CA SER A 61 0.26 -16.69 -41.91
C SER A 61 0.42 -18.16 -41.48
N GLY A 62 0.46 -19.05 -42.47
CA GLY A 62 0.67 -20.48 -42.29
C GLY A 62 0.66 -21.22 -43.63
N THR A 63 1.14 -22.46 -43.67
CA THR A 63 1.13 -23.26 -44.89
C THR A 63 -0.32 -23.58 -45.28
N GLY A 64 -0.79 -23.01 -46.39
CA GLY A 64 -2.17 -23.19 -46.86
C GLY A 64 -3.21 -22.26 -46.23
N VAL A 65 -2.79 -21.22 -45.50
CA VAL A 65 -3.68 -20.21 -44.89
C VAL A 65 -3.05 -18.83 -44.87
N GLU A 66 -3.82 -17.84 -45.30
CA GLU A 66 -3.50 -16.42 -45.15
C GLU A 66 -4.72 -15.68 -44.60
N GLY A 67 -4.51 -14.52 -43.99
CA GLY A 67 -5.62 -13.73 -43.48
C GLY A 67 -5.19 -12.54 -42.66
N HIS A 68 -6.18 -11.90 -42.04
CA HIS A 68 -5.95 -10.76 -41.18
C HIS A 68 -6.93 -10.75 -40.00
N VAL A 69 -6.44 -10.36 -38.84
CA VAL A 69 -7.22 -10.06 -37.64
C VAL A 69 -7.05 -8.61 -37.25
N ASN A 70 -8.17 -7.91 -37.17
CA ASN A 70 -8.19 -6.59 -36.59
C ASN A 70 -8.33 -6.73 -35.06
N ALA A 71 -7.20 -6.62 -34.35
CA ALA A 71 -7.16 -6.84 -32.91
C ALA A 71 -8.03 -5.85 -32.10
N SER A 72 -8.30 -4.65 -32.62
CA SER A 72 -9.15 -3.66 -31.92
C SER A 72 -10.64 -3.95 -32.04
N THR A 73 -11.09 -4.52 -33.16
CA THR A 73 -12.50 -4.84 -33.42
C THR A 73 -12.84 -6.32 -33.20
N GLY A 74 -11.84 -7.19 -33.12
CA GLY A 74 -12.01 -8.65 -33.01
C GLY A 74 -12.52 -9.32 -34.28
N VAL A 75 -12.47 -8.63 -35.43
CA VAL A 75 -12.88 -9.19 -36.73
C VAL A 75 -11.72 -9.97 -37.33
N VAL A 76 -11.98 -11.22 -37.69
CA VAL A 76 -11.01 -12.12 -38.30
C VAL A 76 -11.49 -12.52 -39.70
N THR A 77 -10.62 -12.43 -40.69
CA THR A 77 -10.83 -12.95 -42.05
C THR A 77 -9.69 -13.89 -42.40
N VAL A 78 -10.00 -15.11 -42.85
CA VAL A 78 -9.02 -16.09 -43.33
C VAL A 78 -9.41 -16.63 -44.69
N HIS A 79 -8.39 -16.91 -45.51
CA HIS A 79 -8.46 -17.56 -46.80
C HIS A 79 -7.56 -18.79 -46.77
N PHE A 80 -8.08 -19.92 -47.25
CA PHE A 80 -7.37 -21.19 -47.31
C PHE A 80 -6.91 -21.42 -48.75
N GLY A 81 -5.60 -21.46 -48.94
CA GLY A 81 -5.00 -21.54 -50.26
C GLY A 81 -3.50 -21.33 -50.25
N GLU A 82 -2.90 -21.44 -51.42
CA GLU A 82 -1.47 -21.26 -51.65
C GLU A 82 -1.25 -20.43 -52.91
N TRP A 83 -0.26 -19.54 -52.88
CA TRP A 83 0.18 -18.83 -54.08
C TRP A 83 0.98 -19.79 -54.97
N VAL A 84 0.58 -19.91 -56.24
CA VAL A 84 1.25 -20.78 -57.21
C VAL A 84 1.77 -19.97 -58.39
N ASP A 85 2.96 -20.37 -58.88
CA ASP A 85 3.64 -19.78 -60.03
C ASP A 85 3.47 -20.67 -61.27
N GLY A 86 3.27 -20.07 -62.45
CA GLY A 86 3.44 -20.75 -63.75
C GLY A 86 2.22 -20.80 -64.69
N GLU A 87 2.46 -21.25 -65.93
CA GLU A 87 1.51 -21.21 -67.06
C GLU A 87 0.63 -22.48 -67.20
N ASP A 88 0.92 -23.53 -66.43
CA ASP A 88 0.28 -24.86 -66.54
C ASP A 88 -1.14 -24.94 -65.92
N TRP A 89 -1.63 -23.85 -65.32
CA TRP A 89 -2.93 -23.79 -64.63
C TRP A 89 -4.02 -23.06 -65.41
N THR A 90 -3.72 -22.62 -66.63
CA THR A 90 -4.62 -21.83 -67.49
C THR A 90 -5.92 -22.54 -67.87
N GLU A 91 -5.95 -23.88 -67.78
CA GLU A 91 -7.16 -24.70 -67.99
C GLU A 91 -7.87 -25.10 -66.68
N ALA A 92 -7.35 -24.69 -65.51
CA ALA A 92 -7.92 -25.05 -64.22
C ALA A 92 -9.17 -24.23 -63.92
N SER A 93 -10.23 -24.88 -63.42
CA SER A 93 -11.53 -24.24 -63.16
C SER A 93 -11.53 -23.16 -62.07
N TRP A 94 -10.43 -23.02 -61.32
CA TRP A 94 -10.24 -22.04 -60.24
C TRP A 94 -9.31 -20.89 -60.66
N TYR A 95 -8.68 -20.96 -61.83
CA TYR A 95 -7.77 -19.94 -62.32
C TYR A 95 -8.55 -18.80 -62.99
N ASP A 96 -8.22 -17.57 -62.60
CA ASP A 96 -8.73 -16.34 -63.21
C ASP A 96 -7.54 -15.39 -63.44
N PRO A 97 -7.22 -15.03 -64.69
CA PRO A 97 -6.11 -14.12 -65.02
C PRO A 97 -6.21 -12.75 -64.37
N SER A 98 -7.42 -12.32 -63.96
CA SER A 98 -7.63 -11.03 -63.30
C SER A 98 -7.20 -11.02 -61.82
N LEU A 99 -6.89 -12.18 -61.25
CA LEU A 99 -6.48 -12.36 -59.85
C LEU A 99 -4.96 -12.60 -59.70
N GLU A 100 -4.19 -12.37 -60.76
CA GLU A 100 -2.73 -12.40 -60.73
C GLU A 100 -2.18 -11.24 -59.89
N ASN A 101 -1.29 -11.56 -58.95
CA ASN A 101 -0.60 -10.54 -58.17
C ASN A 101 0.53 -9.87 -58.98
N GLU A 102 1.17 -8.84 -58.42
CA GLU A 102 2.27 -8.11 -59.09
C GLU A 102 3.49 -8.99 -59.41
N ALA A 103 3.59 -10.18 -58.81
CA ALA A 103 4.64 -11.17 -59.05
C ALA A 103 4.22 -12.27 -60.05
N GLY A 104 3.02 -12.19 -60.66
CA GLY A 104 2.51 -13.16 -61.63
C GLY A 104 2.01 -14.48 -61.01
N GLN A 105 1.73 -14.49 -59.70
CA GLN A 105 1.22 -15.65 -58.98
C GLN A 105 -0.30 -15.55 -58.82
N VAL A 106 -0.99 -16.70 -58.80
CA VAL A 106 -2.44 -16.77 -58.52
C VAL A 106 -2.68 -17.55 -57.23
N PHE A 107 -3.63 -17.08 -56.42
CA PHE A 107 -4.03 -17.77 -55.20
C PHE A 107 -4.88 -19.00 -55.53
N ARG A 108 -4.31 -20.19 -55.36
CA ARG A 108 -4.99 -21.46 -55.54
C ARG A 108 -5.82 -21.78 -54.29
N PRO A 109 -7.17 -21.85 -54.38
CA PRO A 109 -8.01 -22.15 -53.24
C PRO A 109 -7.83 -23.61 -52.78
N LEU A 110 -7.60 -23.81 -51.50
CA LEU A 110 -7.53 -25.12 -50.85
C LEU A 110 -8.79 -25.30 -50.00
N PRO A 111 -9.79 -26.09 -50.44
CA PRO A 111 -11.04 -26.25 -49.70
C PRO A 111 -10.78 -26.98 -48.37
N VAL A 112 -11.30 -26.41 -47.27
CA VAL A 112 -11.28 -27.01 -45.92
C VAL A 112 -12.67 -27.40 -45.48
N LEU A 113 -12.78 -28.39 -44.59
CA LEU A 113 -14.05 -28.80 -43.99
C LEU A 113 -14.51 -27.74 -42.99
N ALA A 114 -15.65 -27.09 -43.25
CA ALA A 114 -16.11 -25.93 -42.47
C ALA A 114 -16.36 -26.25 -40.98
N ASP A 115 -16.72 -27.49 -40.65
CA ASP A 115 -16.94 -27.98 -39.28
C ASP A 115 -15.66 -28.21 -38.47
N THR A 116 -14.50 -28.23 -39.14
CA THR A 116 -13.19 -28.46 -38.51
C THR A 116 -12.46 -27.17 -38.15
N VAL A 117 -12.97 -26.02 -38.57
CA VAL A 117 -12.32 -24.73 -38.33
C VAL A 117 -12.46 -24.36 -36.84
N LYS A 118 -11.32 -24.26 -36.15
CA LYS A 118 -11.23 -23.87 -34.74
C LYS A 118 -10.21 -22.77 -34.56
N TYR A 119 -10.43 -21.91 -33.56
CA TYR A 119 -9.49 -20.83 -33.22
C TYR A 119 -9.38 -20.63 -31.70
N ASN A 120 -8.29 -20.01 -31.28
CA ASN A 120 -8.07 -19.52 -29.92
C ASN A 120 -7.45 -18.11 -29.97
N CYS A 121 -7.80 -17.27 -28.99
CA CYS A 121 -7.28 -15.91 -28.85
C CYS A 121 -7.32 -15.45 -27.38
N VAL A 122 -6.54 -14.45 -27.02
CA VAL A 122 -6.57 -13.81 -25.69
C VAL A 122 -7.22 -12.44 -25.80
N VAL A 123 -8.25 -12.17 -25.00
CA VAL A 123 -8.98 -10.88 -24.97
C VAL A 123 -8.52 -10.05 -23.77
N TYR A 124 -8.30 -8.75 -23.97
CA TYR A 124 -8.13 -7.80 -22.87
C TYR A 124 -9.49 -7.26 -22.43
N SER A 125 -9.72 -7.22 -21.12
CA SER A 125 -10.82 -6.45 -20.53
C SER A 125 -10.20 -5.27 -19.79
N TYR A 126 -10.51 -4.05 -20.24
CA TYR A 126 -10.20 -2.84 -19.49
C TYR A 126 -11.51 -2.33 -18.90
N LEU A 127 -11.57 -2.23 -17.58
CA LEU A 127 -12.54 -1.38 -16.91
C LEU A 127 -11.82 -0.05 -16.64
N PRO A 128 -11.99 1.01 -17.46
CA PRO A 128 -11.42 2.29 -17.16
C PRO A 128 -12.13 2.88 -15.93
N LEU A 129 -11.44 2.86 -14.80
CA LEU A 129 -11.82 3.62 -13.61
C LEU A 129 -11.48 5.09 -13.85
N ASP A 130 -12.44 5.98 -13.59
CA ASP A 130 -12.27 7.42 -13.80
C ASP A 130 -11.24 8.00 -12.82
N ALA A 131 -10.15 8.56 -13.35
CA ALA A 131 -9.05 9.13 -12.58
C ALA A 131 -9.48 10.38 -11.78
N ASP A 132 -10.46 11.14 -12.28
CA ASP A 132 -10.98 12.32 -11.59
C ASP A 132 -11.85 11.94 -10.39
N LEU A 133 -12.50 10.77 -10.44
CA LEU A 133 -13.28 10.24 -9.32
C LEU A 133 -12.40 9.65 -8.22
N ILE A 134 -11.25 9.06 -8.59
CA ILE A 134 -10.35 8.34 -7.66
C ILE A 134 -9.20 9.22 -7.16
N GLY A 135 -8.86 10.29 -7.88
CA GLY A 135 -7.73 11.17 -7.54
C GLY A 135 -6.36 10.50 -7.69
N LEU A 136 -6.29 9.37 -8.40
CA LEU A 136 -5.07 8.60 -8.67
C LEU A 136 -5.05 8.15 -10.13
N ASP A 137 -3.86 8.15 -10.73
CA ASP A 137 -3.63 7.68 -12.10
C ASP A 137 -3.83 6.14 -12.19
N PRO A 138 -4.89 5.66 -12.86
CA PRO A 138 -5.21 4.24 -12.93
C PRO A 138 -4.21 3.44 -13.77
N VAL A 139 -3.37 4.09 -14.58
CA VAL A 139 -2.35 3.43 -15.42
C VAL A 139 -1.25 2.80 -14.55
N ARG A 140 -1.05 3.32 -13.33
CA ARG A 140 -0.06 2.79 -12.37
C ARG A 140 -0.64 1.75 -11.42
N LEU A 141 -1.95 1.49 -11.47
CA LEU A 141 -2.57 0.47 -10.65
C LEU A 141 -2.44 -0.91 -11.32
N PRO A 142 -2.12 -1.96 -10.56
CA PRO A 142 -2.21 -3.33 -11.05
C PRO A 142 -3.59 -3.61 -11.67
N GLN A 143 -3.62 -4.30 -12.80
CA GLN A 143 -4.86 -4.57 -13.55
C GLN A 143 -5.86 -5.43 -12.74
N ASP A 144 -5.38 -6.17 -11.74
CA ASP A 144 -6.19 -6.97 -10.84
C ASP A 144 -6.63 -6.20 -9.57
N GLY A 145 -6.24 -4.93 -9.44
CA GLY A 145 -6.53 -4.09 -8.28
C GLY A 145 -5.81 -4.50 -6.99
N ARG A 146 -4.87 -5.47 -7.05
CA ARG A 146 -4.17 -5.98 -5.86
C ARG A 146 -2.81 -5.29 -5.72
N VAL A 147 -2.57 -4.67 -4.57
CA VAL A 147 -1.29 -4.01 -4.27
C VAL A 147 -0.50 -4.89 -3.29
N PRO A 148 0.79 -5.17 -3.54
CA PRO A 148 1.61 -5.93 -2.60
C PRO A 148 1.82 -5.13 -1.31
N VAL A 149 1.43 -5.72 -0.18
CA VAL A 149 1.57 -5.13 1.17
C VAL A 149 3.02 -5.22 1.67
N PHE A 150 3.74 -6.27 1.27
CA PHE A 150 5.15 -6.50 1.64
C PHE A 150 6.03 -6.48 0.40
N ARG A 151 7.26 -5.96 0.53
CA ARG A 151 8.27 -6.03 -0.53
C ARG A 151 9.57 -6.64 -0.01
N LYS A 152 10.34 -7.21 -0.92
CA LYS A 152 11.69 -7.69 -0.63
C LYS A 152 12.56 -6.54 -0.14
N GLY A 153 13.24 -6.73 0.99
CA GLY A 153 14.05 -5.72 1.64
C GLY A 153 13.28 -4.85 2.66
N ASP A 154 11.96 -4.98 2.76
CA ASP A 154 11.20 -4.31 3.81
C ASP A 154 11.39 -5.00 5.16
N ILE A 155 11.16 -4.24 6.23
CA ILE A 155 11.09 -4.75 7.59
C ILE A 155 9.64 -5.15 7.88
N ALA A 156 9.45 -6.32 8.46
CA ALA A 156 8.16 -6.80 8.94
C ALA A 156 8.27 -7.21 10.41
N VAL A 157 7.15 -7.20 11.12
CA VAL A 157 7.04 -7.70 12.49
C VAL A 157 6.14 -8.93 12.47
N VAL A 158 6.70 -10.08 12.85
CA VAL A 158 5.93 -11.29 13.13
C VAL A 158 5.53 -11.25 14.59
N HIS A 159 4.25 -11.42 14.91
CA HIS A 159 3.77 -11.28 16.27
C HIS A 159 2.61 -12.22 16.62
N HIS A 160 2.52 -12.55 17.91
CA HIS A 160 1.43 -13.34 18.47
C HIS A 160 0.99 -12.79 19.82
N THR A 161 -0.26 -12.33 19.87
CA THR A 161 -0.91 -11.84 21.09
C THR A 161 -1.68 -12.98 21.73
N ASP A 162 -1.45 -13.22 23.01
CA ASP A 162 -2.19 -14.19 23.81
C ASP A 162 -2.81 -13.48 25.02
N ILE A 163 -3.78 -14.13 25.66
CA ILE A 163 -4.56 -13.56 26.74
C ILE A 163 -4.53 -14.47 27.96
N ASP A 164 -3.93 -13.98 29.04
CA ASP A 164 -3.98 -14.62 30.35
C ASP A 164 -5.08 -13.99 31.21
N VAL A 165 -5.92 -14.80 31.84
CA VAL A 165 -6.97 -14.32 32.75
C VAL A 165 -6.45 -14.30 34.19
N LEU A 166 -6.55 -13.15 34.85
CA LEU A 166 -6.10 -13.00 36.23
C LEU A 166 -7.09 -13.57 37.26
N PRO A 167 -6.62 -13.89 38.47
CA PRO A 167 -7.48 -14.28 39.58
C PRO A 167 -8.55 -13.22 39.87
N ASN A 168 -9.75 -13.68 40.26
CA ASN A 168 -10.86 -12.84 40.69
C ASN A 168 -11.29 -13.23 42.12
N PRO A 169 -11.19 -12.34 43.12
CA PRO A 169 -10.75 -10.95 43.00
C PRO A 169 -9.21 -10.81 42.95
N LEU A 170 -8.74 -9.80 42.22
CA LEU A 170 -7.36 -9.34 42.26
C LEU A 170 -7.05 -8.78 43.65
N THR A 171 -5.90 -9.15 44.21
CA THR A 171 -5.47 -8.76 45.57
C THR A 171 -4.28 -7.80 45.51
N ALA A 172 -4.17 -6.93 46.52
CA ALA A 172 -3.07 -5.96 46.58
C ALA A 172 -1.72 -6.66 46.77
N GLY A 173 -0.68 -6.12 46.13
CA GLY A 173 0.65 -6.73 46.11
C GLY A 173 0.75 -8.07 45.37
N HIS A 174 -0.31 -8.51 44.68
CA HIS A 174 -0.26 -9.73 43.88
C HIS A 174 0.79 -9.61 42.77
N THR A 175 1.55 -10.69 42.56
CA THR A 175 2.44 -10.80 41.40
C THR A 175 1.91 -11.92 40.51
N ALA A 176 1.42 -11.56 39.33
CA ALA A 176 0.97 -12.51 38.33
C ALA A 176 2.15 -12.96 37.46
N THR A 177 2.37 -14.26 37.34
CA THR A 177 3.28 -14.85 36.35
C THR A 177 2.48 -15.17 35.10
N LEU A 178 2.87 -14.61 33.97
CA LEU A 178 2.22 -14.83 32.68
C LEU A 178 2.64 -16.19 32.11
N SER A 179 1.85 -16.71 31.18
CA SER A 179 2.09 -17.98 30.50
C SER A 179 3.37 -17.98 29.66
N ARG A 180 3.90 -16.80 29.32
CA ARG A 180 5.07 -16.60 28.45
C ARG A 180 5.98 -15.49 29.01
N GLY A 181 7.30 -15.72 29.01
CA GLY A 181 8.33 -14.68 29.19
C GLY A 181 8.84 -14.11 27.86
N ALA A 182 9.89 -13.28 27.89
CA ALA A 182 10.48 -12.62 26.71
C ALA A 182 9.41 -11.90 25.84
N LEU A 183 8.60 -11.09 26.50
CA LEU A 183 7.48 -10.37 25.90
C LEU A 183 7.98 -9.05 25.31
N SER A 184 7.33 -8.59 24.25
CA SER A 184 7.59 -7.29 23.63
C SER A 184 6.60 -6.22 24.09
N TRP A 185 5.43 -6.65 24.58
CA TRP A 185 4.35 -5.77 25.02
C TRP A 185 3.38 -6.50 25.94
N VAL A 186 2.82 -5.78 26.91
CA VAL A 186 1.80 -6.26 27.85
C VAL A 186 0.87 -5.10 28.19
N ASP A 187 -0.43 -5.33 28.12
CA ASP A 187 -1.46 -4.42 28.64
C ASP A 187 -2.54 -5.18 29.42
N LEU A 188 -3.13 -4.50 30.39
CA LEU A 188 -4.23 -5.01 31.19
C LEU A 188 -5.56 -4.48 30.66
N HIS A 189 -6.52 -5.38 30.48
CA HIS A 189 -7.89 -5.06 30.12
C HIS A 189 -8.86 -5.61 31.16
N ASP A 190 -10.00 -4.97 31.32
CA ASP A 190 -11.11 -5.50 32.09
C ASP A 190 -11.86 -6.60 31.31
N LYS A 191 -12.87 -7.21 31.94
CA LYS A 191 -13.70 -8.25 31.32
C LYS A 191 -14.38 -7.80 30.01
N ASN A 192 -14.69 -6.52 29.88
CA ASN A 192 -15.36 -5.92 28.72
C ASN A 192 -14.37 -5.37 27.68
N GLY A 193 -13.07 -5.57 27.89
CA GLY A 193 -12.01 -5.11 26.99
C GLY A 193 -11.58 -3.65 27.22
N LEU A 194 -12.07 -2.98 28.27
CA LEU A 194 -11.64 -1.64 28.64
C LEU A 194 -10.19 -1.68 29.12
N TRP A 195 -9.35 -0.82 28.53
CA TRP A 195 -7.95 -0.72 28.92
C TRP A 195 -7.79 -0.15 30.33
N VAL A 196 -6.90 -0.77 31.10
CA VAL A 196 -6.55 -0.37 32.46
C VAL A 196 -5.14 0.25 32.46
N PRO A 197 -5.02 1.55 32.77
CA PRO A 197 -3.74 2.25 32.81
C PRO A 197 -2.74 1.57 33.75
N SER A 198 -1.46 1.52 33.36
CA SER A 198 -0.40 0.99 34.23
C SER A 198 -0.01 1.96 35.34
N ALA A 199 -0.15 3.27 35.11
CA ALA A 199 0.32 4.31 36.03
C ALA A 199 -0.31 4.19 37.43
N GLY A 200 0.53 3.82 38.41
CA GLY A 200 0.14 3.65 39.80
C GLY A 200 -0.58 2.34 40.13
N LEU A 201 -0.84 1.47 39.15
CA LEU A 201 -1.61 0.23 39.32
C LEU A 201 -0.73 -1.02 39.28
N TYR A 202 0.16 -1.13 38.29
CA TYR A 202 1.03 -2.30 38.13
C TYR A 202 2.33 -1.94 37.40
N THR A 203 3.37 -2.74 37.64
CA THR A 203 4.61 -2.75 36.86
C THR A 203 4.75 -4.08 36.14
N VAL A 204 5.44 -4.07 35.01
CA VAL A 204 5.64 -5.27 34.17
C VAL A 204 7.12 -5.50 33.97
N ASP A 205 7.57 -6.74 34.21
CA ASP A 205 8.85 -7.25 33.74
C ASP A 205 8.60 -8.07 32.48
N LEU A 206 8.95 -7.49 31.33
CA LEU A 206 8.75 -8.09 30.02
C LEU A 206 9.67 -9.30 29.79
N ALA A 207 10.88 -9.29 30.33
CA ALA A 207 11.84 -10.38 30.16
C ALA A 207 11.39 -11.61 30.96
N ALA A 208 11.03 -11.41 32.22
CA ALA A 208 10.53 -12.47 33.09
C ALA A 208 9.09 -12.90 32.75
N GLY A 209 8.29 -12.01 32.16
CA GLY A 209 6.85 -12.24 31.94
C GLY A 209 6.05 -12.16 33.24
N THR A 210 6.34 -11.18 34.08
CA THR A 210 5.65 -11.02 35.38
C THR A 210 5.04 -9.63 35.52
N MET A 211 3.87 -9.55 36.12
CA MET A 211 3.19 -8.30 36.47
C MET A 211 3.06 -8.18 37.97
N ALA A 212 3.60 -7.11 38.56
CA ALA A 212 3.49 -6.82 39.97
C ALA A 212 2.47 -5.70 40.19
N PHE A 213 1.41 -6.01 40.94
CA PHE A 213 0.35 -5.06 41.28
C PHE A 213 0.73 -4.23 42.50
N ALA A 214 0.28 -2.98 42.53
CA ALA A 214 0.58 -2.05 43.62
C ALA A 214 0.05 -2.52 44.98
N ASP A 215 0.72 -2.08 46.04
CA ASP A 215 0.27 -2.23 47.43
C ASP A 215 0.42 -0.87 48.16
N PRO A 216 -0.69 -0.18 48.50
CA PRO A 216 -2.09 -0.58 48.30
C PRO A 216 -2.50 -0.50 46.82
N LEU A 217 -3.47 -1.34 46.41
CA LEU A 217 -4.12 -1.20 45.11
C LEU A 217 -5.00 0.07 45.09
N PRO A 218 -4.86 0.94 44.08
CA PRO A 218 -5.83 1.99 43.78
C PRO A 218 -7.25 1.43 43.56
N ASP A 219 -8.25 2.30 43.66
CA ASP A 219 -9.65 1.93 43.44
C ASP A 219 -9.88 1.42 42.00
N LEU A 220 -10.42 0.21 41.90
CA LEU A 220 -10.73 -0.49 40.64
C LEU A 220 -12.24 -0.50 40.36
N ALA A 221 -13.06 0.27 41.08
CA ALA A 221 -14.52 0.29 40.91
C ALA A 221 -14.99 0.65 39.48
N ALA A 222 -14.14 1.31 38.69
CA ALA A 222 -14.40 1.63 37.29
C ALA A 222 -14.22 0.43 36.32
N TYR A 223 -13.69 -0.71 36.79
CA TYR A 223 -13.31 -1.84 35.96
C TYR A 223 -13.96 -3.16 36.42
N GLU A 224 -14.31 -4.02 35.47
CA GLU A 224 -14.93 -5.31 35.74
C GLU A 224 -13.92 -6.48 35.75
N GLN A 225 -14.01 -7.33 36.77
CA GLN A 225 -13.21 -8.56 36.89
C GLN A 225 -13.92 -9.78 36.25
N PRO A 226 -13.20 -10.83 35.82
CA PRO A 226 -11.75 -10.99 35.88
C PRO A 226 -11.02 -10.12 34.84
N PHE A 227 -9.88 -9.58 35.22
CA PHE A 227 -9.01 -8.87 34.29
C PHE A 227 -8.34 -9.83 33.32
N GLN A 228 -8.10 -9.34 32.11
CA GLN A 228 -7.44 -10.03 31.02
C GLN A 228 -6.11 -9.32 30.71
N VAL A 229 -5.00 -10.04 30.87
CA VAL A 229 -3.69 -9.56 30.45
C VAL A 229 -3.49 -9.97 29.00
N ARG A 230 -3.39 -8.98 28.12
CA ARG A 230 -2.96 -9.21 26.74
C ARG A 230 -1.46 -9.05 26.68
N HIS A 231 -0.78 -10.07 26.19
CA HIS A 231 0.68 -10.05 26.08
C HIS A 231 1.13 -10.54 24.72
N ARG A 232 2.19 -9.95 24.20
CA ARG A 232 2.65 -10.20 22.83
C ARG A 232 4.13 -10.54 22.78
N ARG A 233 4.44 -11.56 21.97
CA ARG A 233 5.81 -11.86 21.52
C ARG A 233 5.96 -11.42 20.09
N GLU A 234 7.12 -10.89 19.75
CA GLU A 234 7.35 -10.28 18.45
C GLU A 234 8.80 -10.43 18.00
N ASP A 235 8.97 -10.61 16.70
CA ASP A 235 10.25 -10.61 16.02
C ASP A 235 10.20 -9.61 14.87
N MET A 236 11.10 -8.61 14.93
CA MET A 236 11.32 -7.70 13.81
C MET A 236 12.33 -8.33 12.85
N VAL A 237 11.91 -8.57 11.62
CA VAL A 237 12.69 -9.30 10.61
C VAL A 237 12.81 -8.54 9.31
N LEU A 238 13.94 -8.71 8.63
CA LEU A 238 14.13 -8.26 7.26
C LEU A 238 13.59 -9.32 6.29
N LEU A 239 12.75 -8.90 5.34
CA LEU A 239 12.19 -9.80 4.32
C LEU A 239 13.21 -10.04 3.20
N GLY A 240 13.67 -11.29 3.08
CA GLY A 240 14.60 -11.73 2.04
C GLY A 240 13.91 -12.06 0.71
N ASP A 241 12.67 -12.55 0.78
CA ASP A 241 11.85 -12.81 -0.40
C ASP A 241 10.35 -12.70 -0.09
N VAL A 242 9.57 -12.27 -1.08
CA VAL A 242 8.11 -12.14 -1.00
C VAL A 242 7.51 -12.68 -2.30
N SER A 243 6.75 -13.77 -2.18
CA SER A 243 6.13 -14.44 -3.31
C SER A 243 4.65 -14.07 -3.46
N ILE A 244 4.14 -14.11 -4.70
CA ILE A 244 2.74 -13.76 -5.02
C ILE A 244 1.71 -14.72 -4.41
N ASN A 245 2.14 -15.93 -4.03
CA ASN A 245 1.32 -16.92 -3.33
C ASN A 245 1.13 -16.60 -1.83
N GLY A 246 1.64 -15.46 -1.34
CA GLY A 246 1.56 -15.06 0.07
C GLY A 246 2.67 -15.61 0.95
N THR A 247 3.64 -16.36 0.39
CA THR A 247 4.81 -16.82 1.15
C THR A 247 5.81 -15.68 1.32
N ILE A 248 6.18 -15.40 2.57
CA ILE A 248 7.24 -14.46 2.93
C ILE A 248 8.40 -15.23 3.56
N SER A 249 9.63 -14.84 3.23
CA SER A 249 10.84 -15.43 3.79
C SER A 249 11.65 -14.36 4.50
N ALA A 250 11.91 -14.56 5.79
CA ALA A 250 12.82 -13.72 6.56
C ALA A 250 14.28 -14.09 6.27
N VAL A 251 15.19 -13.11 6.36
CA VAL A 251 16.64 -13.34 6.21
C VAL A 251 17.21 -14.07 7.43
N ALA A 252 16.73 -13.72 8.63
CA ALA A 252 17.13 -14.33 9.90
C ALA A 252 16.06 -15.31 10.40
N PRO A 253 16.45 -16.36 11.14
CA PRO A 253 15.48 -17.23 11.81
C PRO A 253 14.69 -16.45 12.86
N LEU A 254 13.44 -16.84 13.07
CA LEU A 254 12.61 -16.33 14.17
C LEU A 254 13.20 -16.80 15.51
N THR A 255 13.09 -15.95 16.53
CA THR A 255 13.59 -16.22 17.88
C THR A 255 12.56 -16.91 18.76
N HIS A 256 11.28 -16.86 18.36
CA HIS A 256 10.17 -17.49 19.06
C HIS A 256 9.44 -18.52 18.19
N ASP A 257 8.88 -19.53 18.85
CA ASP A 257 7.91 -20.43 18.24
C ASP A 257 6.53 -19.76 18.20
N TYR A 258 6.05 -19.52 16.99
CA TYR A 258 4.78 -18.85 16.71
C TYR A 258 3.71 -19.87 16.30
N PRO A 259 2.52 -19.87 16.92
CA PRO A 259 1.41 -20.72 16.50
C PRO A 259 0.99 -20.43 15.06
N ALA A 260 0.86 -21.47 14.22
CA ALA A 260 0.71 -21.32 12.77
C ALA A 260 -0.56 -20.58 12.32
N ASP A 261 -1.65 -20.69 13.09
CA ASP A 261 -2.98 -20.18 12.69
C ASP A 261 -3.41 -18.91 13.45
N GLU A 262 -2.64 -18.47 14.45
CA GLU A 262 -2.97 -17.32 15.31
C GLU A 262 -1.97 -16.17 15.16
N SER A 263 -0.80 -16.43 14.57
CA SER A 263 0.26 -15.44 14.43
C SER A 263 0.01 -14.52 13.23
N LEU A 264 0.36 -13.25 13.40
CA LEU A 264 0.14 -12.20 12.42
C LEU A 264 1.47 -11.60 11.97
N VAL A 265 1.45 -10.98 10.80
CA VAL A 265 2.58 -10.24 10.26
C VAL A 265 2.14 -8.83 9.92
N SER A 266 2.90 -7.85 10.40
CA SER A 266 2.62 -6.43 10.21
C SER A 266 3.76 -5.73 9.49
N THR A 267 3.42 -4.72 8.69
CA THR A 267 4.40 -3.86 8.02
C THR A 267 5.00 -2.87 9.01
N VAL A 268 6.24 -2.44 8.72
CA VAL A 268 6.94 -1.44 9.52
C VAL A 268 7.24 -0.22 8.66
N LEU A 269 6.89 0.96 9.18
CA LEU A 269 7.38 2.22 8.65
C LEU A 269 8.58 2.66 9.50
N PRO A 270 9.83 2.48 9.01
CA PRO A 270 11.00 2.91 9.76
C PRO A 270 11.03 4.44 9.79
N ILE A 271 11.05 4.98 11.01
CA ILE A 271 11.22 6.40 11.27
C ILE A 271 12.60 6.54 11.90
N GLY A 272 13.40 7.48 11.40
CA GLY A 272 14.71 7.78 11.97
C GLY A 272 14.61 8.46 13.34
N ASP A 273 15.75 8.96 13.82
CA ASP A 273 15.79 9.63 15.11
C ASP A 273 14.93 10.91 15.10
N LEU A 274 14.02 11.00 16.06
CA LEU A 274 13.18 12.18 16.27
C LEU A 274 13.70 12.97 17.46
N GLN A 275 14.02 14.24 17.23
CA GLN A 275 14.49 15.14 18.28
C GLN A 275 13.83 16.51 18.14
N ALA A 276 13.27 16.98 19.25
CA ALA A 276 12.84 18.36 19.37
C ALA A 276 14.06 19.29 19.31
N GLY A 277 13.85 20.51 18.85
CA GLY A 277 14.93 21.48 18.74
C GLY A 277 14.40 22.88 18.52
N THR A 278 15.31 23.86 18.63
CA THR A 278 15.02 25.25 18.30
C THR A 278 15.71 25.64 17.02
N GLU A 279 15.06 26.53 16.27
CA GLU A 279 15.52 27.00 14.97
C GLU A 279 15.15 28.47 14.78
N ASN A 280 15.81 29.12 13.82
CA ASN A 280 15.49 30.48 13.39
C ASN A 280 15.45 31.50 14.53
N GLU A 281 16.49 31.54 15.37
CA GLU A 281 16.52 32.50 16.47
C GLU A 281 16.99 33.89 16.01
N PHE A 282 16.19 34.93 16.25
CA PHE A 282 16.57 36.30 15.97
C PHE A 282 15.76 37.32 16.78
N THR A 283 16.27 38.54 16.86
CA THR A 283 15.56 39.65 17.51
C THR A 283 15.01 40.66 16.49
N GLN A 284 13.86 41.26 16.77
CA GLN A 284 13.26 42.35 16.00
C GLN A 284 13.04 43.58 16.88
N ALA A 285 13.21 44.78 16.31
CA ALA A 285 12.92 46.02 17.01
C ALA A 285 11.42 46.25 17.28
N THR A 286 10.54 45.67 16.45
CA THR A 286 9.09 45.84 16.60
C THR A 286 8.35 44.61 16.11
N TRP A 287 7.34 44.15 16.86
CA TRP A 287 6.42 43.12 16.41
C TRP A 287 5.51 43.64 15.28
N THR A 288 5.57 43.01 14.11
CA THR A 288 4.80 43.42 12.93
C THR A 288 3.46 42.70 12.79
N SER A 289 3.09 41.81 13.72
CA SER A 289 1.93 40.92 13.62
C SER A 289 1.94 40.02 12.37
N VAL A 290 3.14 39.75 11.82
CA VAL A 290 3.34 38.84 10.69
C VAL A 290 4.35 37.78 11.12
N TRP A 291 3.96 36.52 10.98
CA TRP A 291 4.81 35.37 11.27
C TRP A 291 5.75 35.11 10.08
N SER A 292 7.04 34.97 10.37
CA SER A 292 8.10 34.80 9.37
C SER A 292 9.27 34.03 9.99
N ASP A 293 9.90 33.18 9.19
CA ASP A 293 11.13 32.43 9.56
C ASP A 293 12.40 33.28 9.43
N SER A 294 12.27 34.50 8.90
CA SER A 294 13.33 35.49 8.83
C SER A 294 12.91 36.81 9.47
N ARG A 295 13.90 37.58 9.93
CA ARG A 295 13.70 38.91 10.52
C ARG A 295 12.95 39.85 9.57
N VAL A 296 11.89 40.47 10.08
CA VAL A 296 11.19 41.57 9.40
C VAL A 296 11.58 42.89 10.06
N GLY A 297 12.06 43.84 9.25
CA GLY A 297 12.50 45.16 9.72
C GLY A 297 13.90 45.15 10.34
N SER A 298 14.18 46.14 11.19
CA SER A 298 15.47 46.29 11.87
C SER A 298 15.64 45.32 13.04
N GLY A 299 16.89 44.99 13.34
CA GLY A 299 17.25 44.37 14.61
C GLY A 299 17.15 45.33 15.78
N THR A 300 17.18 44.78 16.98
CA THR A 300 17.40 45.55 18.21
C THR A 300 18.85 45.40 18.68
N THR A 301 19.34 46.39 19.42
CA THR A 301 20.64 46.31 20.10
C THR A 301 20.57 45.39 21.32
N ALA A 302 19.38 45.19 21.90
CA ALA A 302 19.15 44.19 22.92
C ALA A 302 19.23 42.79 22.31
N GLN A 303 19.94 41.88 22.96
CA GLN A 303 20.13 40.51 22.49
C GLN A 303 19.90 39.53 23.62
N PHE A 304 19.40 38.35 23.28
CA PHE A 304 19.39 37.20 24.18
C PHE A 304 20.62 36.35 23.89
N ASN A 305 21.39 35.99 24.92
CA ASN A 305 22.61 35.21 24.77
C ASN A 305 22.30 33.72 24.62
N LEU A 306 21.89 33.34 23.41
CA LEU A 306 21.55 31.96 23.04
C LEU A 306 22.75 31.00 23.05
N VAL A 307 23.98 31.53 22.98
CA VAL A 307 25.19 30.69 22.97
C VAL A 307 25.46 30.12 24.36
N GLN A 308 25.32 30.94 25.40
CA GLN A 308 25.54 30.51 26.77
C GLN A 308 24.27 29.96 27.43
N TYR A 309 23.11 30.48 27.02
CA TYR A 309 21.80 30.15 27.55
C TYR A 309 20.86 29.81 26.38
N PRO A 310 21.02 28.63 25.76
CA PRO A 310 20.15 28.23 24.66
C PRO A 310 18.70 28.10 25.14
N VAL A 311 17.75 28.19 24.19
CA VAL A 311 16.36 27.83 24.49
C VAL A 311 16.30 26.31 24.62
N GLU A 312 16.00 25.83 25.81
CA GLU A 312 15.97 24.39 26.07
C GLU A 312 14.59 23.82 25.75
N VAL A 313 14.56 22.68 25.07
CA VAL A 313 13.33 21.98 24.70
C VAL A 313 13.42 20.52 25.10
N THR A 314 12.27 19.91 25.35
CA THR A 314 12.17 18.47 25.60
C THR A 314 11.32 17.81 24.53
N ASN A 315 11.65 16.56 24.16
CA ASN A 315 10.85 15.80 23.18
C ASN A 315 9.38 15.65 23.60
N LYS A 316 9.11 15.63 24.91
CA LYS A 316 7.76 15.50 25.47
C LYS A 316 6.98 16.83 25.49
N GLY A 317 7.66 17.96 25.65
CA GLY A 317 7.01 19.27 25.83
C GLY A 317 6.85 20.07 24.54
N ALA A 318 7.84 19.99 23.66
CA ALA A 318 7.93 20.85 22.47
C ALA A 318 6.89 20.49 21.41
N ILE A 319 6.32 21.52 20.80
CA ILE A 319 5.43 21.42 19.65
C ILE A 319 6.08 22.08 18.42
N GLY A 320 5.62 21.71 17.22
CA GLY A 320 5.98 22.43 16.00
C GLY A 320 5.29 23.78 16.01
N GLU A 321 6.01 24.85 16.36
CA GLU A 321 5.41 26.16 16.59
C GLU A 321 6.41 27.28 16.36
N ARG A 322 5.90 28.44 15.94
CA ARG A 322 6.68 29.68 15.90
C ARG A 322 6.37 30.48 17.15
N TRP A 323 7.40 31.02 17.80
CA TRP A 323 7.27 31.76 19.05
C TRP A 323 7.70 33.22 18.93
N ALA A 324 6.96 34.09 19.61
CA ALA A 324 7.26 35.50 19.78
C ALA A 324 7.28 35.84 21.28
N VAL A 325 8.41 36.28 21.79
CA VAL A 325 8.50 36.91 23.11
C VAL A 325 8.46 38.42 22.90
N ILE A 326 7.28 39.02 23.09
CA ILE A 326 7.00 40.42 22.78
C ILE A 326 7.11 41.24 24.07
N PHE A 327 8.09 42.14 24.13
CA PHE A 327 8.28 43.03 25.26
C PHE A 327 7.15 44.05 25.34
N THR A 328 6.55 44.18 26.52
CA THR A 328 5.55 45.21 26.83
C THR A 328 6.17 46.40 27.56
N GLY A 329 7.36 46.22 28.14
CA GLY A 329 8.18 47.24 28.79
C GLY A 329 9.68 46.99 28.60
N SER A 330 10.50 47.48 29.53
CA SER A 330 11.95 47.22 29.53
C SER A 330 12.35 45.87 30.12
N ASP A 331 11.45 45.27 30.90
CA ASP A 331 11.67 44.05 31.68
C ASP A 331 10.50 43.05 31.56
N ALA A 332 9.28 43.50 31.28
CA ALA A 332 8.11 42.65 31.09
C ALA A 332 7.87 42.25 29.63
N PHE A 333 7.42 41.02 29.40
CA PHE A 333 7.09 40.48 28.08
C PHE A 333 5.92 39.48 28.10
N ASN A 334 5.31 39.28 26.93
CA ASN A 334 4.32 38.23 26.67
C ASN A 334 4.93 37.16 25.76
N ILE A 335 4.65 35.89 26.04
CA ILE A 335 5.04 34.75 25.21
C ILE A 335 3.84 34.33 24.37
N VAL A 336 4.01 34.38 23.05
CA VAL A 336 2.95 34.14 22.07
C VAL A 336 3.38 33.07 21.07
N GLY A 337 2.57 32.04 20.84
CA GLY A 337 2.72 31.10 19.73
C GLY A 337 1.78 31.44 18.57
N GLU A 338 2.15 31.06 17.34
CA GLU A 338 1.35 31.33 16.13
C GLU A 338 -0.03 30.66 16.20
N THR A 339 -0.08 29.43 16.70
CA THR A 339 -1.34 28.66 16.80
C THR A 339 -1.94 28.70 18.21
N VAL A 340 -1.11 28.73 19.25
CA VAL A 340 -1.56 28.66 20.66
C VAL A 340 -1.85 30.02 21.30
N GLY A 341 -1.51 31.13 20.65
CA GLY A 341 -1.72 32.47 21.19
C GLY A 341 -0.83 32.76 22.40
N ILE A 342 -1.29 33.64 23.31
CA ILE A 342 -0.53 34.01 24.51
C ILE A 342 -0.58 32.87 25.53
N ILE A 343 0.58 32.29 25.82
CA ILE A 343 0.68 31.14 26.75
C ILE A 343 1.20 31.53 28.13
N ALA A 344 1.91 32.65 28.24
CA ALA A 344 2.45 33.16 29.49
C ALA A 344 2.82 34.64 29.39
N THR A 345 2.94 35.29 30.54
CA THR A 345 3.59 36.58 30.71
C THR A 345 4.77 36.42 31.67
N GLY A 346 5.84 37.18 31.45
CA GLY A 346 7.09 36.99 32.17
C GLY A 346 7.91 38.26 32.32
N TYR A 347 8.99 38.13 33.08
CA TYR A 347 9.95 39.20 33.34
C TYR A 347 11.37 38.71 33.05
N THR A 348 12.26 39.61 32.63
CA THR A 348 13.68 39.28 32.39
C THR A 348 14.45 38.86 33.63
N SER A 349 13.88 39.06 34.82
CA SER A 349 14.48 38.72 36.11
C SER A 349 14.19 37.28 36.59
N GLN A 350 13.38 36.51 35.86
CA GLN A 350 12.94 35.17 36.29
C GLN A 350 12.92 34.18 35.12
N ASP A 351 13.20 32.91 35.41
CA ASP A 351 13.20 31.82 34.43
C ASP A 351 11.79 31.55 33.92
N MET A 352 11.63 31.35 32.62
CA MET A 352 10.33 31.09 32.01
C MET A 352 10.23 29.67 31.48
N ALA A 353 9.23 28.94 31.95
CA ALA A 353 8.94 27.57 31.55
C ALA A 353 7.43 27.34 31.36
N PRO A 354 6.80 27.90 30.30
CA PRO A 354 5.36 27.77 30.08
C PRO A 354 4.93 26.31 29.92
N VAL A 355 3.98 25.85 30.74
CA VAL A 355 3.54 24.44 30.78
C VAL A 355 2.66 24.10 29.58
N ASN A 356 2.98 23.00 28.89
CA ASN A 356 2.11 22.42 27.88
C ASN A 356 0.97 21.64 28.57
N PRO A 357 -0.30 22.06 28.41
CA PRO A 357 -1.43 21.41 29.07
C PRO A 357 -1.68 19.97 28.57
N ALA A 358 -1.19 19.61 27.37
CA ALA A 358 -1.36 18.26 26.84
C ALA A 358 -0.42 17.23 27.50
N THR A 359 0.76 17.67 27.97
CA THR A 359 1.81 16.75 28.43
C THR A 359 2.27 16.99 29.86
N GLY A 360 1.88 18.12 30.46
CA GLY A 360 2.25 18.53 31.82
C GLY A 360 3.71 18.97 31.97
N VAL A 361 4.44 19.12 30.86
CA VAL A 361 5.86 19.51 30.80
C VAL A 361 5.98 20.84 30.05
N PRO A 362 6.95 21.72 30.35
CA PRO A 362 7.12 22.98 29.63
C PRO A 362 7.30 22.81 28.12
N TYR A 363 6.74 23.73 27.33
CA TYR A 363 6.97 23.81 25.88
C TYR A 363 8.45 24.00 25.56
N PHE A 364 9.09 24.90 26.32
CA PHE A 364 10.50 25.24 26.29
C PHE A 364 10.87 25.91 27.62
N PHE A 365 12.17 26.08 27.87
CA PHE A 365 12.73 26.78 29.01
C PHE A 365 13.63 27.93 28.54
N LEU A 366 13.45 29.11 29.14
CA LEU A 366 14.28 30.30 28.94
C LEU A 366 14.95 30.67 30.26
N ASP A 367 16.27 30.60 30.31
CA ASP A 367 17.06 31.08 31.45
C ASP A 367 17.06 32.61 31.49
N HIS A 368 16.71 33.18 32.64
CA HIS A 368 16.65 34.61 32.86
C HIS A 368 18.00 35.33 32.64
N ARG A 369 19.12 34.62 32.80
CA ARG A 369 20.49 35.15 32.64
C ARG A 369 20.84 35.37 31.16
N GLY A 370 20.06 34.82 30.24
CA GLY A 370 20.23 35.05 28.82
C GLY A 370 19.84 36.47 28.39
N TRP A 371 19.03 37.18 29.17
CA TRP A 371 18.58 38.53 28.81
C TRP A 371 19.71 39.57 28.90
N GLY A 372 20.14 40.08 27.74
CA GLY A 372 20.98 41.27 27.68
C GLY A 372 20.21 42.54 28.08
N THR A 373 20.90 43.67 28.19
CA THR A 373 20.30 44.97 28.52
C THR A 373 19.75 45.69 27.28
N GLY A 374 18.85 46.67 27.49
CA GLY A 374 18.39 47.57 26.41
C GLY A 374 17.07 47.17 25.75
N TRP A 375 16.30 46.25 26.35
CA TRP A 375 14.97 45.92 25.88
C TRP A 375 13.99 47.08 26.06
N SER A 376 13.02 47.17 25.16
CA SER A 376 11.99 48.20 25.16
C SER A 376 10.68 47.60 24.68
N SER A 377 9.57 48.25 25.03
CA SER A 377 8.24 47.87 24.55
C SER A 377 8.24 47.76 23.01
N GLY A 378 7.68 46.67 22.50
CA GLY A 378 7.65 46.33 21.09
C GLY A 378 8.79 45.44 20.61
N ASN A 379 9.94 45.39 21.32
CA ASN A 379 11.03 44.47 20.93
C ASN A 379 10.57 43.02 21.01
N VAL A 380 11.11 42.18 20.14
CA VAL A 380 10.72 40.77 20.04
C VAL A 380 11.93 39.87 19.97
N LEU A 381 11.94 38.80 20.76
CA LEU A 381 12.75 37.61 20.50
C LEU A 381 11.90 36.59 19.74
N ARG A 382 12.42 36.09 18.63
CA ARG A 382 11.82 35.10 17.75
C ARG A 382 12.65 33.84 17.77
N PHE A 383 11.96 32.71 17.79
CA PHE A 383 12.51 31.39 17.57
C PHE A 383 11.37 30.46 17.19
N ASN A 384 11.70 29.35 16.54
CA ASN A 384 10.78 28.28 16.24
C ASN A 384 11.18 27.06 17.05
N THR A 385 10.21 26.22 17.41
CA THR A 385 10.46 24.89 17.94
C THR A 385 10.02 23.86 16.92
N ARG A 386 10.83 22.82 16.72
CA ARG A 386 10.40 21.58 16.05
C ARG A 386 10.01 20.55 17.12
N ALA A 387 8.91 19.84 16.91
CA ALA A 387 8.53 18.71 17.75
C ALA A 387 9.29 17.45 17.34
N ALA A 388 9.42 16.50 18.28
CA ALA A 388 9.88 15.15 17.98
C ALA A 388 8.75 14.30 17.35
N HIS A 389 8.12 14.81 16.29
CA HIS A 389 6.98 14.18 15.62
C HIS A 389 7.34 13.80 14.18
N TYR A 390 6.75 12.71 13.69
CA TYR A 390 6.85 12.28 12.30
C TYR A 390 5.44 12.20 11.68
N PRO A 391 5.14 12.93 10.60
CA PRO A 391 3.83 12.91 9.97
C PRO A 391 3.61 11.56 9.27
N VAL A 392 2.49 10.89 9.57
CA VAL A 392 2.08 9.64 8.93
C VAL A 392 0.71 9.82 8.30
N TRP A 393 0.56 9.34 7.06
CA TRP A 393 -0.70 9.33 6.35
C TRP A 393 -1.17 7.89 6.23
N VAL A 394 -2.45 7.66 6.53
CA VAL A 394 -3.06 6.33 6.49
C VAL A 394 -4.14 6.35 5.44
N VAL A 395 -4.08 5.41 4.50
CA VAL A 395 -5.10 5.22 3.47
C VAL A 395 -5.67 3.83 3.63
N ARG A 396 -6.99 3.73 3.72
CA ARG A 396 -7.70 2.45 3.71
C ARG A 396 -8.19 2.16 2.30
N THR A 397 -7.68 1.09 1.70
CA THR A 397 -8.13 0.59 0.40
C THR A 397 -8.93 -0.69 0.60
N THR A 398 -10.22 -0.68 0.24
CA THR A 398 -11.10 -1.85 0.31
C THR A 398 -11.49 -2.29 -1.09
N LEU A 399 -11.65 -3.60 -1.29
CA LEU A 399 -12.21 -4.12 -2.54
C LEU A 399 -13.69 -3.74 -2.66
N GLN A 400 -14.21 -3.66 -3.88
CA GLN A 400 -15.65 -3.50 -4.08
C GLN A 400 -16.35 -4.77 -3.60
N GLY A 401 -17.21 -4.64 -2.61
CA GLY A 401 -17.87 -5.74 -1.92
C GLY A 401 -19.31 -5.41 -1.54
N PRO A 402 -20.06 -6.38 -0.98
CA PRO A 402 -21.40 -6.14 -0.46
C PRO A 402 -21.40 -5.04 0.61
N GLU A 403 -22.55 -4.38 0.81
CA GLU A 403 -22.71 -3.28 1.79
C GLU A 403 -22.35 -3.68 3.23
N THR A 404 -22.34 -4.97 3.53
CA THR A 404 -22.02 -5.52 4.85
C THR A 404 -20.83 -6.48 4.72
N GLU A 405 -19.65 -5.99 5.03
CA GLU A 405 -18.42 -6.77 5.25
C GLU A 405 -18.34 -7.22 6.72
N ALA A 406 -17.46 -8.18 7.02
CA ALA A 406 -17.09 -8.49 8.40
C ALA A 406 -16.38 -7.29 9.06
N GLU A 407 -16.34 -7.22 10.39
CA GLU A 407 -15.66 -6.14 11.10
C GLU A 407 -14.15 -6.11 10.77
N ASP A 408 -13.74 -5.19 9.89
CA ASP A 408 -12.34 -4.90 9.61
C ASP A 408 -11.78 -3.96 10.68
N SER A 409 -10.71 -4.40 11.35
CA SER A 409 -9.94 -3.56 12.26
C SER A 409 -8.46 -3.59 11.91
N PHE A 410 -7.80 -2.46 12.09
CA PHE A 410 -6.34 -2.37 12.06
C PHE A 410 -5.88 -1.60 13.29
N THR A 411 -4.66 -1.87 13.74
CA THR A 411 -4.06 -1.17 14.87
C THR A 411 -2.73 -0.59 14.44
N ILE A 412 -2.52 0.69 14.72
CA ILE A 412 -1.22 1.34 14.57
C ILE A 412 -0.59 1.39 15.95
N GLN A 413 0.66 0.94 16.03
CA GLN A 413 1.46 1.07 17.21
C GLN A 413 2.71 1.86 16.88
N ILE A 414 2.90 2.98 17.56
CA ILE A 414 4.15 3.74 17.51
C ILE A 414 5.14 3.05 18.43
N ARG A 415 6.36 2.83 17.92
CA ARG A 415 7.47 2.26 18.67
C ARG A 415 8.62 3.24 18.63
N GLY A 416 9.21 3.51 19.78
CA GLY A 416 10.50 4.16 19.90
C GLY A 416 11.47 3.16 20.51
N ASP A 417 12.72 3.21 20.08
CA ASP A 417 13.79 2.60 20.84
C ASP A 417 14.17 3.56 21.98
N ALA A 418 14.18 3.06 23.21
CA ALA A 418 14.69 3.81 24.35
C ALA A 418 16.15 3.40 24.51
N ASN A 419 17.07 4.14 23.89
CA ASN A 419 18.47 4.05 24.25
C ASN A 419 18.70 4.54 25.69
#